data_AF-A0A7M7QWW3-F1
#
_entry.id   AF-A0A7M7QWW3-F1
#
_cell.length_a   1.000
_cell.length_b   1.000
_cell.length_c   1.000
_cell.angle_alpha   90.00
_cell.angle_beta   90.00
_cell.angle_gamma   90.00
#
_symmetry.space_group_name_H-M   'P 1'
#
loop_
_entity.id
_entity.type
_entity.pdbx_description
1 polymer ?
#
loop_
_entity_poly.entity_id
_entity_poly.type
_entity_poly.pdbx_seq_one_letter_code
_entity_poly.pdbx_strand_id
1 'polypeptide(L)'
;MMAAGGSIDPFWMVFANHNKSEILELLESMRIGNLRSEDVYKKTADTFDPYALEPVRSKILKVNGKQPFCAEPPPPLLVKNFKTPKDVFYVRNHLPVPIIDIENYELELAVEDDTIKTLTLEDIKKYPKYTVTSAIMCGGNRRSEMADAKPLRGLSWSVGAIGNASWSGARLCDVLNGLGVKEEDYNHVQFEGMDLDPSGIPYGASIPISKAFDPRADVLLAYEMNEEEISLDHGYPIRVIVPGVVGARNVKWCNKIIFSKDESPSQFQQNDYKGFSPSIDWDNVDFKTAPAIQELPVTSAICIPQRGERITVDKNGTIPVKGYAWSGSGKKIIRVDVTVDQGETWHIAKLVAQDPDAKEGRHYAWTLWSLDLPVDKTKGSVEIWVKAVDSAYNTQPESFKNIWNLRGFLCNAYHRVKVDLV
;
A
#
# COMPACT_ATOMS: atom_id res chain seq x y z
N MET A 1 -2.21 -15.43 -21.51
CA MET A 1 -2.13 -16.73 -22.20
C MET A 1 -1.59 -17.86 -21.30
N MET A 2 -1.66 -17.72 -19.96
CA MET A 2 -0.84 -18.54 -19.03
C MET A 2 -1.49 -19.86 -18.58
N ALA A 3 -2.82 -19.99 -18.68
CA ALA A 3 -3.54 -21.25 -18.41
C ALA A 3 -4.02 -21.95 -19.71
N ALA A 4 -3.51 -21.52 -20.87
CA ALA A 4 -3.96 -22.05 -22.15
C ALA A 4 -3.61 -23.54 -22.27
N GLY A 5 -4.64 -24.39 -22.39
CA GLY A 5 -4.48 -25.86 -22.51
C GLY A 5 -4.30 -26.62 -21.20
N GLY A 6 -4.37 -25.96 -20.03
CA GLY A 6 -4.22 -26.58 -18.71
C GLY A 6 -5.37 -26.26 -17.74
N SER A 7 -5.33 -26.84 -16.53
CA SER A 7 -6.29 -26.50 -15.48
C SER A 7 -6.04 -25.08 -14.97
N ILE A 8 -7.12 -24.33 -14.75
CA ILE A 8 -7.07 -23.01 -14.12
C ILE A 8 -6.96 -23.11 -12.58
N ASP A 9 -7.15 -24.30 -11.99
CA ASP A 9 -7.21 -24.50 -10.53
C ASP A 9 -6.00 -23.93 -9.76
N PRO A 10 -4.73 -24.11 -10.19
CA PRO A 10 -3.58 -23.55 -9.48
C PRO A 10 -3.61 -22.02 -9.40
N PHE A 11 -4.10 -21.36 -10.46
CA PHE A 11 -4.31 -19.91 -10.50
C PHE A 11 -5.47 -19.47 -9.62
N TRP A 12 -6.53 -20.27 -9.50
CA TRP A 12 -7.69 -19.98 -8.66
C TRP A 12 -7.40 -20.16 -7.16
N MET A 13 -6.48 -21.08 -6.84
CA MET A 13 -5.96 -21.24 -5.47
C MET A 13 -5.12 -20.03 -5.05
N VAL A 14 -4.20 -19.55 -5.91
CA VAL A 14 -3.36 -18.38 -5.60
C VAL A 14 -4.14 -17.08 -5.65
N PHE A 15 -5.01 -16.89 -6.64
CA PHE A 15 -5.78 -15.66 -6.82
C PHE A 15 -7.25 -15.88 -6.45
N ALA A 16 -7.54 -16.01 -5.15
CA ALA A 16 -8.90 -16.31 -4.68
C ALA A 16 -9.98 -15.26 -5.07
N ASN A 17 -9.59 -14.09 -5.56
CA ASN A 17 -10.51 -13.10 -6.16
C ASN A 17 -11.27 -13.64 -7.37
N HIS A 18 -10.81 -14.73 -8.00
CA HIS A 18 -11.53 -15.42 -9.07
C HIS A 18 -12.63 -16.36 -8.57
N ASN A 19 -12.72 -16.63 -7.27
CA ASN A 19 -13.79 -17.45 -6.66
C ASN A 19 -15.07 -16.65 -6.36
N LYS A 20 -15.27 -15.51 -7.04
CA LYS A 20 -16.49 -14.70 -6.92
C LYS A 20 -17.53 -15.18 -7.92
N SER A 21 -18.81 -15.10 -7.54
CA SER A 21 -19.93 -15.55 -8.38
C SER A 21 -19.90 -14.92 -9.78
N GLU A 22 -19.57 -13.62 -9.88
CA GLU A 22 -19.56 -12.95 -11.18
C GLU A 22 -18.46 -13.48 -12.13
N ILE A 23 -17.33 -13.94 -11.57
CA ILE A 23 -16.24 -14.55 -12.36
C ILE A 23 -16.60 -15.98 -12.75
N LEU A 24 -17.25 -16.74 -11.87
CA LEU A 24 -17.71 -18.09 -12.19
C LEU A 24 -18.80 -18.09 -13.27
N GLU A 25 -19.72 -17.12 -13.23
CA GLU A 25 -20.73 -16.91 -14.28
C GLU A 25 -20.09 -16.56 -15.62
N LEU A 26 -19.07 -15.68 -15.61
CA LEU A 26 -18.29 -15.36 -16.81
C LEU A 26 -17.59 -16.60 -17.38
N LEU A 27 -16.96 -17.44 -16.54
CA LEU A 27 -16.30 -18.66 -16.99
C LEU A 27 -17.29 -19.67 -17.58
N GLU A 28 -18.46 -19.83 -16.97
CA GLU A 28 -19.49 -20.72 -17.50
C GLU A 28 -19.98 -20.25 -18.87
N SER A 29 -20.07 -18.94 -19.11
CA SER A 29 -20.39 -18.40 -20.44
C SER A 29 -19.34 -18.74 -21.51
N MET A 30 -18.12 -19.09 -21.10
CA MET A 30 -17.00 -19.48 -21.96
C MET A 30 -16.83 -21.01 -22.05
N ARG A 31 -17.72 -21.80 -21.43
CA ARG A 31 -17.61 -23.26 -21.42
C ARG A 31 -17.91 -23.83 -22.80
N ILE A 32 -16.91 -24.50 -23.37
CA ILE A 32 -17.02 -25.19 -24.68
C ILE A 32 -17.19 -26.70 -24.56
N GLY A 33 -17.19 -27.26 -23.35
CA GLY A 33 -17.32 -28.70 -23.14
C GLY A 33 -17.04 -29.11 -21.69
N ASN A 34 -17.02 -30.43 -21.47
CA ASN A 34 -16.70 -31.07 -20.20
C ASN A 34 -15.63 -32.12 -20.41
N LEU A 35 -14.69 -32.22 -19.47
CA LEU A 35 -13.74 -33.32 -19.44
C LEU A 35 -14.50 -34.63 -19.17
N ARG A 36 -14.11 -35.70 -19.87
CA ARG A 36 -14.60 -37.04 -19.55
C ARG A 36 -13.89 -37.51 -18.29
N SER A 37 -14.56 -38.31 -17.48
CA SER A 37 -14.02 -38.82 -16.21
C SER A 37 -12.68 -39.56 -16.35
N GLU A 38 -12.41 -40.12 -17.52
CA GLU A 38 -11.15 -40.79 -17.90
C GLU A 38 -10.01 -39.81 -18.23
N ASP A 39 -10.35 -38.59 -18.70
CA ASP A 39 -9.40 -37.52 -19.01
C ASP A 39 -9.13 -36.60 -17.80
N VAL A 40 -9.94 -36.74 -16.73
CA VAL A 40 -9.71 -36.05 -15.47
C VAL A 40 -8.46 -36.65 -14.82
N TYR A 41 -7.36 -35.91 -14.87
CA TYR A 41 -6.16 -36.23 -14.10
C TYR A 41 -6.55 -36.46 -12.64
N LYS A 42 -6.41 -37.70 -12.15
CA LYS A 42 -6.78 -38.06 -10.78
C LYS A 42 -5.89 -37.27 -9.81
N LYS A 43 -6.50 -36.30 -9.12
CA LYS A 43 -5.93 -35.58 -7.99
C LYS A 43 -5.28 -36.59 -7.04
N THR A 44 -3.95 -36.60 -6.97
CA THR A 44 -3.25 -37.17 -5.82
C THR A 44 -3.63 -36.34 -4.60
N ALA A 45 -3.72 -36.98 -3.44
CA ALA A 45 -4.10 -36.34 -2.18
C ALA A 45 -3.11 -35.27 -1.67
N ASP A 46 -2.00 -35.02 -2.39
CA ASP A 46 -1.06 -33.94 -2.14
C ASP A 46 -1.44 -32.67 -2.91
N THR A 47 -2.59 -32.07 -2.58
CA THR A 47 -2.83 -30.68 -2.99
C THR A 47 -1.95 -29.78 -2.14
N PHE A 48 -0.78 -29.40 -2.66
CA PHE A 48 0.05 -28.34 -2.09
C PHE A 48 -0.79 -27.06 -2.01
N ASP A 49 -1.34 -26.74 -0.82
CA ASP A 49 -1.91 -25.42 -0.57
C ASP A 49 -0.73 -24.44 -0.53
N PRO A 50 -0.60 -23.54 -1.52
CA PRO A 50 0.53 -22.62 -1.59
C PRO A 50 0.59 -21.67 -0.39
N TYR A 51 -0.49 -21.57 0.39
CA TYR A 51 -0.59 -20.76 1.60
C TYR A 51 -0.47 -21.56 2.91
N ALA A 52 -0.11 -22.85 2.86
CA ALA A 52 -0.05 -23.71 4.04
C ALA A 52 0.97 -23.24 5.10
N LEU A 53 2.03 -22.54 4.67
CA LEU A 53 3.13 -22.08 5.51
C LEU A 53 3.09 -20.57 5.77
N GLU A 54 1.94 -19.95 5.53
CA GLU A 54 1.71 -18.55 5.83
C GLU A 54 1.97 -18.24 7.32
N PRO A 55 2.61 -17.10 7.66
CA PRO A 55 2.89 -16.75 9.04
C PRO A 55 1.60 -16.54 9.85
N VAL A 56 1.72 -16.69 11.17
CA VAL A 56 0.62 -16.40 12.10
C VAL A 56 0.52 -14.88 12.29
N ARG A 57 -0.69 -14.33 12.13
CA ARG A 57 -0.96 -12.90 12.29
C ARG A 57 -1.80 -12.60 13.51
N SER A 58 -1.70 -11.36 13.98
CA SER A 58 -2.54 -10.84 15.05
C SER A 58 -4.02 -10.91 14.67
N LYS A 59 -4.83 -11.43 15.60
CA LYS A 59 -6.29 -11.50 15.47
C LYS A 59 -6.97 -10.13 15.56
N ILE A 60 -6.23 -9.08 15.92
CA ILE A 60 -6.76 -7.72 16.02
C ILE A 60 -7.00 -7.07 14.64
N LEU A 61 -6.32 -7.58 13.61
CA LEU A 61 -6.42 -7.05 12.26
C LEU A 61 -7.78 -7.40 11.62
N LYS A 62 -8.37 -6.44 10.93
CA LYS A 62 -9.53 -6.65 10.07
C LYS A 62 -9.06 -7.25 8.75
N VAL A 63 -9.39 -8.52 8.54
CA VAL A 63 -9.00 -9.26 7.32
C VAL A 63 -9.92 -8.90 6.16
N ASN A 64 -9.34 -8.36 5.10
CA ASN A 64 -10.01 -8.05 3.83
C ASN A 64 -9.76 -9.12 2.75
N GLY A 65 -8.70 -9.91 2.88
CA GLY A 65 -8.39 -11.07 2.05
C GLY A 65 -7.63 -12.12 2.85
N LYS A 66 -7.99 -13.39 2.72
CA LYS A 66 -7.32 -14.48 3.45
C LYS A 66 -6.16 -15.09 2.68
N GLN A 67 -6.37 -15.33 1.38
CA GLN A 67 -5.41 -15.97 0.47
C GLN A 67 -5.49 -15.24 -0.88
N PRO A 68 -4.56 -14.33 -1.19
CA PRO A 68 -3.43 -13.90 -0.36
C PRO A 68 -3.89 -13.07 0.86
N PHE A 69 -3.09 -13.10 1.94
CA PHE A 69 -3.42 -12.39 3.18
C PHE A 69 -3.35 -10.87 2.98
N CYS A 70 -4.45 -10.19 3.31
CA CYS A 70 -4.60 -8.75 3.25
C CYS A 70 -5.45 -8.28 4.44
N ALA A 71 -4.88 -7.45 5.30
CA ALA A 71 -5.56 -6.99 6.51
C ALA A 71 -5.10 -5.58 6.93
N GLU A 72 -5.98 -4.86 7.61
CA GLU A 72 -5.71 -3.52 8.15
C GLU A 72 -6.02 -3.49 9.65
N PRO A 73 -5.35 -2.64 10.44
CA PRO A 73 -5.73 -2.45 11.83
C PRO A 73 -7.07 -1.70 11.96
N PRO A 74 -7.82 -1.93 13.05
CA PRO A 74 -8.94 -1.09 13.43
C PRO A 74 -8.54 0.40 13.50
N PRO A 75 -9.36 1.34 12.97
CA PRO A 75 -8.99 2.75 12.88
C PRO A 75 -8.48 3.38 14.19
N PRO A 76 -9.09 3.15 15.37
CA PRO A 76 -8.60 3.74 16.62
C PRO A 76 -7.16 3.35 16.98
N LEU A 77 -6.67 2.19 16.51
CA LEU A 77 -5.31 1.74 16.77
C LEU A 77 -4.27 2.42 15.89
N LEU A 78 -4.65 2.90 14.69
CA LEU A 78 -3.74 3.62 13.78
C LEU A 78 -3.12 4.84 14.46
N VAL A 79 -3.94 5.58 15.20
CA VAL A 79 -3.57 6.87 15.79
C VAL A 79 -3.13 6.77 17.25
N LYS A 80 -2.97 5.54 17.78
CA LYS A 80 -2.52 5.31 19.16
C LYS A 80 -1.04 5.63 19.34
N ASN A 81 -0.22 5.32 18.33
CA ASN A 81 1.23 5.50 18.36
C ASN A 81 1.69 6.17 17.07
N PHE A 82 2.70 7.02 17.15
CA PHE A 82 3.30 7.64 15.97
C PHE A 82 3.96 6.59 15.06
N LYS A 83 4.69 5.63 15.63
CA LYS A 83 5.16 4.43 14.94
C LYS A 83 4.16 3.29 15.19
N THR A 84 3.59 2.75 14.12
CA THR A 84 2.66 1.62 14.16
C THR A 84 3.42 0.37 14.60
N PRO A 85 3.00 -0.32 15.68
CA PRO A 85 3.62 -1.59 16.09
C PRO A 85 3.53 -2.64 14.98
N LYS A 86 4.54 -3.52 14.88
CA LYS A 86 4.65 -4.52 13.80
C LYS A 86 3.39 -5.39 13.67
N ASP A 87 2.84 -5.89 14.78
CA ASP A 87 1.68 -6.78 14.80
C ASP A 87 0.35 -6.09 14.45
N VAL A 88 0.39 -4.76 14.29
CA VAL A 88 -0.75 -3.89 13.97
C VAL A 88 -0.54 -3.21 12.60
N PHE A 89 0.64 -3.32 12.00
CA PHE A 89 0.93 -2.75 10.70
C PHE A 89 0.14 -3.50 9.62
N TYR A 90 -0.48 -2.76 8.68
CA TYR A 90 -1.32 -3.37 7.66
C TYR A 90 -0.51 -4.33 6.77
N VAL A 91 -1.13 -5.44 6.34
CA VAL A 91 -0.51 -6.42 5.45
C VAL A 91 -1.23 -6.40 4.13
N ARG A 92 -0.48 -6.32 3.03
CA ARG A 92 -0.99 -6.54 1.67
C ARG A 92 -0.04 -7.48 0.95
N ASN A 93 -0.51 -8.69 0.67
CA ASN A 93 0.20 -9.68 -0.14
C ASN A 93 -0.58 -9.90 -1.44
N HIS A 94 0.10 -10.00 -2.58
CA HIS A 94 -0.54 -10.41 -3.84
C HIS A 94 -0.49 -11.92 -4.04
N LEU A 95 0.47 -12.56 -3.39
CA LEU A 95 0.91 -13.93 -3.56
C LEU A 95 1.22 -14.52 -2.16
N PRO A 96 1.48 -15.84 -2.05
CA PRO A 96 1.95 -16.44 -0.80
C PRO A 96 3.24 -15.80 -0.28
N VAL A 97 3.40 -15.75 1.04
CA VAL A 97 4.65 -15.34 1.67
C VAL A 97 5.73 -16.37 1.32
N PRO A 98 6.88 -15.97 0.76
CA PRO A 98 7.97 -16.88 0.41
C PRO A 98 8.53 -17.62 1.63
N ILE A 99 8.92 -18.87 1.42
CA ILE A 99 9.75 -19.62 2.37
C ILE A 99 11.19 -19.19 2.13
N ILE A 100 11.86 -18.70 3.16
CA ILE A 100 13.19 -18.13 3.05
C ILE A 100 14.17 -18.99 3.82
N ASP A 101 15.17 -19.47 3.10
CA ASP A 101 16.40 -20.00 3.67
C ASP A 101 17.46 -18.90 3.62
N ILE A 102 17.82 -18.37 4.79
CA ILE A 102 18.73 -17.24 4.88
C ILE A 102 20.17 -17.60 4.48
N GLU A 103 20.57 -18.86 4.63
CA GLU A 103 21.92 -19.30 4.23
C GLU A 103 22.10 -19.27 2.71
N ASN A 104 21.00 -19.42 1.98
CA ASN A 104 20.94 -19.40 0.52
C ASN A 104 20.33 -18.11 -0.05
N TYR A 105 20.03 -17.12 0.79
CA TYR A 105 19.47 -15.85 0.32
C TYR A 105 20.53 -15.03 -0.40
N GLU A 106 20.17 -14.59 -1.61
CA GLU A 106 20.99 -13.76 -2.48
C GLU A 106 20.15 -12.60 -3.02
N LEU A 107 20.78 -11.42 -3.07
CA LEU A 107 20.27 -10.25 -3.79
C LEU A 107 21.09 -10.09 -5.07
N GLU A 108 20.46 -10.35 -6.20
CA GLU A 108 21.02 -10.14 -7.53
C GLU A 108 20.96 -8.67 -7.94
N LEU A 109 22.06 -8.16 -8.48
CA LEU A 109 22.18 -6.84 -9.07
C LEU A 109 22.47 -7.05 -10.56
N ALA A 110 21.53 -6.67 -11.41
CA ALA A 110 21.55 -6.93 -12.84
C ALA A 110 21.46 -5.63 -13.65
N VAL A 111 22.00 -5.68 -14.86
CA VAL A 111 21.88 -4.63 -15.87
C VAL A 111 21.14 -5.24 -17.06
N GLU A 112 19.94 -4.74 -17.32
CA GLU A 112 18.96 -5.40 -18.21
C GLU A 112 18.84 -6.90 -17.84
N ASP A 113 19.24 -7.81 -18.73
CA ASP A 113 19.11 -9.26 -18.50
C ASP A 113 20.32 -9.89 -17.79
N ASP A 114 21.43 -9.16 -17.63
CA ASP A 114 22.70 -9.72 -17.14
C ASP A 114 22.94 -9.41 -15.66
N THR A 115 22.96 -10.45 -14.81
CA THR A 115 23.36 -10.32 -13.40
C THR A 115 24.87 -10.07 -13.31
N ILE A 116 25.25 -8.89 -12.82
CA ILE A 116 26.65 -8.45 -12.74
C ILE A 116 27.26 -8.66 -11.35
N LYS A 117 26.42 -8.75 -10.31
CA LYS A 117 26.86 -8.94 -8.93
C LYS A 117 25.75 -9.59 -8.11
N THR A 118 26.16 -10.40 -7.15
CA THR A 118 25.26 -10.97 -6.15
C THR A 118 25.75 -10.60 -4.76
N LEU A 119 24.84 -10.25 -3.85
CA LEU A 119 25.14 -9.89 -2.47
C LEU A 119 24.39 -10.81 -1.51
N THR A 120 25.07 -11.28 -0.47
CA THR A 120 24.40 -11.91 0.67
C THR A 120 23.77 -10.84 1.59
N LEU A 121 22.90 -11.25 2.52
CA LEU A 121 22.40 -10.33 3.55
C LEU A 121 23.55 -9.68 4.34
N GLU A 122 24.59 -10.44 4.66
CA GLU A 122 25.75 -9.94 5.40
C GLU A 122 26.58 -8.94 4.57
N ASP A 123 26.65 -9.10 3.25
CA ASP A 123 27.27 -8.09 2.39
C ASP A 123 26.49 -6.77 2.39
N ILE A 124 25.16 -6.84 2.43
CA ILE A 124 24.30 -5.66 2.48
C ILE A 124 24.42 -4.94 3.83
N LYS A 125 24.53 -5.70 4.93
CA LYS A 125 24.76 -5.13 6.27
C LYS A 125 26.13 -4.46 6.44
N LYS A 126 27.11 -4.72 5.56
CA LYS A 126 28.41 -4.02 5.58
C LYS A 126 28.31 -2.57 5.09
N TYR A 127 27.27 -2.19 4.35
CA TYR A 127 27.05 -0.80 3.97
C TYR A 127 26.63 0.03 5.20
N PRO A 128 26.88 1.36 5.21
CA PRO A 128 26.43 2.19 6.30
C PRO A 128 24.91 2.07 6.52
N LYS A 129 24.52 1.80 7.77
CA LYS A 129 23.12 1.68 8.16
C LYS A 129 22.49 3.07 8.31
N TYR A 130 21.38 3.29 7.61
CA TYR A 130 20.57 4.48 7.74
C TYR A 130 19.17 4.12 8.23
N THR A 131 18.56 5.03 8.99
CA THR A 131 17.19 4.90 9.48
C THR A 131 16.33 6.03 8.91
N VAL A 132 15.16 5.68 8.39
CA VAL A 132 14.18 6.62 7.83
C VAL A 132 12.80 6.30 8.41
N THR A 133 12.15 7.30 9.01
CA THR A 133 10.75 7.15 9.41
C THR A 133 9.85 7.48 8.21
N SER A 134 9.12 6.48 7.71
CA SER A 134 8.23 6.64 6.56
C SER A 134 6.92 5.92 6.77
N ALA A 135 5.83 6.60 6.41
CA ALA A 135 4.56 5.94 6.19
C ALA A 135 4.60 5.18 4.87
N ILE A 136 4.00 3.99 4.85
CA ILE A 136 3.70 3.25 3.63
C ILE A 136 2.19 3.20 3.52
N MET A 137 1.65 3.69 2.40
CA MET A 137 0.23 3.66 2.11
C MET A 137 -0.05 2.81 0.87
N CYS A 138 -1.02 1.90 0.95
CA CYS A 138 -1.54 1.20 -0.21
C CYS A 138 -2.24 2.20 -1.14
N GLY A 139 -2.04 2.11 -2.46
CA GLY A 139 -2.75 2.97 -3.41
C GLY A 139 -4.28 2.85 -3.33
N GLY A 140 -4.78 1.74 -2.77
CA GLY A 140 -6.20 1.46 -2.56
C GLY A 140 -6.72 1.77 -1.16
N ASN A 141 -5.95 2.46 -0.30
CA ASN A 141 -6.45 2.94 0.99
C ASN A 141 -7.75 3.73 0.78
N ARG A 142 -8.76 3.54 1.65
CA ARG A 142 -10.09 4.15 1.55
C ARG A 142 -10.93 3.75 0.32
N ARG A 143 -10.59 2.66 -0.37
CA ARG A 143 -11.36 2.16 -1.52
C ARG A 143 -12.84 1.91 -1.18
N SER A 144 -13.16 1.46 0.03
CA SER A 144 -14.54 1.19 0.43
C SER A 144 -15.44 2.42 0.30
N GLU A 145 -14.91 3.62 0.55
CA GLU A 145 -15.69 4.86 0.46
C GLU A 145 -15.93 5.30 -0.98
N MET A 146 -14.96 5.09 -1.87
CA MET A 146 -15.18 5.34 -3.30
C MET A 146 -16.19 4.33 -3.89
N ALA A 147 -16.21 3.10 -3.36
CA ALA A 147 -17.15 2.06 -3.77
C ALA A 147 -18.61 2.40 -3.39
N ASP A 148 -18.84 3.21 -2.35
CA ASP A 148 -20.17 3.72 -2.00
C ASP A 148 -20.76 4.61 -3.11
N ALA A 149 -19.92 5.27 -3.92
CA ALA A 149 -20.38 6.11 -5.03
C ALA A 149 -20.72 5.30 -6.30
N LYS A 150 -19.89 4.31 -6.63
CA LYS A 150 -20.10 3.36 -7.74
C LYS A 150 -19.28 2.09 -7.46
N PRO A 151 -19.84 0.86 -7.64
CA PRO A 151 -19.15 -0.39 -7.32
C PRO A 151 -17.78 -0.53 -7.98
N LEU A 152 -16.83 -1.12 -7.25
CA LEU A 152 -15.43 -1.25 -7.65
C LEU A 152 -14.92 -2.69 -7.52
N ARG A 153 -13.94 -3.06 -8.35
CA ARG A 153 -13.18 -4.31 -8.20
C ARG A 153 -11.95 -4.05 -7.34
N GLY A 154 -11.77 -4.84 -6.27
CA GLY A 154 -10.58 -4.78 -5.43
C GLY A 154 -10.87 -5.14 -3.97
N LEU A 155 -9.83 -5.06 -3.13
CA LEU A 155 -9.96 -5.22 -1.68
C LEU A 155 -10.69 -4.02 -1.08
N SER A 156 -11.65 -4.29 -0.19
CA SER A 156 -12.46 -3.25 0.47
C SER A 156 -11.71 -2.65 1.68
N TRP A 157 -10.66 -1.89 1.38
CA TRP A 157 -9.91 -1.16 2.39
C TRP A 157 -10.72 -0.01 2.97
N SER A 158 -10.75 0.08 4.29
CA SER A 158 -11.16 1.28 5.01
C SER A 158 -9.95 2.24 5.11
N VAL A 159 -9.87 3.02 6.19
CA VAL A 159 -8.83 4.03 6.40
C VAL A 159 -7.49 3.45 6.87
N GLY A 160 -7.38 2.13 7.06
CA GLY A 160 -6.24 1.47 7.70
C GLY A 160 -5.23 0.83 6.75
N ALA A 161 -5.32 1.02 5.44
CA ALA A 161 -4.28 0.55 4.52
C ALA A 161 -3.07 1.51 4.45
N ILE A 162 -2.61 1.93 5.62
CA ILE A 162 -1.43 2.75 5.88
C ILE A 162 -0.81 2.35 7.22
N GLY A 163 0.50 2.40 7.32
CA GLY A 163 1.23 2.30 8.59
C GLY A 163 2.51 3.13 8.54
N ASN A 164 2.96 3.60 9.71
CA ASN A 164 4.17 4.43 9.84
C ASN A 164 5.21 3.72 10.70
N ALA A 165 6.43 3.56 10.20
CA ALA A 165 7.50 2.86 10.92
C ALA A 165 8.85 3.53 10.68
N SER A 166 9.82 3.29 11.56
CA SER A 166 11.23 3.48 11.22
C SER A 166 11.72 2.28 10.44
N TRP A 167 12.37 2.52 9.32
CA TRP A 167 12.96 1.50 8.46
C TRP A 167 14.47 1.69 8.50
N SER A 168 15.21 0.61 8.76
CA SER A 168 16.67 0.68 8.77
C SER A 168 17.31 -0.31 7.82
N GLY A 169 18.34 0.15 7.13
CA GLY A 169 19.06 -0.67 6.17
C GLY A 169 20.14 0.09 5.40
N ALA A 170 20.63 -0.53 4.33
CA ALA A 170 21.56 0.09 3.41
C ALA A 170 20.83 1.07 2.49
N ARG A 171 21.42 2.21 2.17
CA ARG A 171 20.88 3.09 1.12
C ARG A 171 21.04 2.44 -0.24
N LEU A 172 19.98 2.50 -1.04
CA LEU A 172 20.02 1.95 -2.39
C LEU A 172 21.12 2.64 -3.21
N CYS A 173 21.20 3.98 -3.18
CA CYS A 173 22.23 4.71 -3.93
C CYS A 173 23.67 4.29 -3.57
N ASP A 174 23.96 3.96 -2.30
CA ASP A 174 25.29 3.48 -1.88
C ASP A 174 25.61 2.11 -2.48
N VAL A 175 24.61 1.23 -2.57
CA VAL A 175 24.74 -0.09 -3.22
C VAL A 175 24.91 0.05 -4.72
N LEU A 176 24.14 0.94 -5.37
CA LEU A 176 24.18 1.14 -6.82
C LEU A 176 25.50 1.82 -7.28
N ASN A 177 26.01 2.79 -6.53
CA ASN A 177 27.27 3.48 -6.84
C ASN A 177 28.47 2.52 -6.88
N GLY A 178 28.41 1.39 -6.17
CA GLY A 178 29.45 0.37 -6.15
C GLY A 178 29.52 -0.52 -7.39
N LEU A 179 28.63 -0.35 -8.37
CA LEU A 179 28.50 -1.23 -9.54
C LEU A 179 29.15 -0.69 -10.82
N GLY A 180 29.60 0.57 -10.83
CA GLY A 180 30.17 1.21 -12.03
C GLY A 180 29.13 1.51 -13.12
N VAL A 181 27.84 1.38 -12.81
CA VAL A 181 26.72 1.78 -13.69
C VAL A 181 26.51 3.29 -13.57
N LYS A 182 26.34 3.98 -14.69
CA LYS A 182 26.05 5.41 -14.70
C LYS A 182 24.54 5.66 -14.76
N GLU A 183 24.08 6.62 -13.97
CA GLU A 183 22.69 7.06 -13.96
C GLU A 183 22.17 7.44 -15.36
N GLU A 184 23.03 8.04 -16.19
CA GLU A 184 22.68 8.54 -17.54
C GLU A 184 22.37 7.45 -18.58
N ASP A 185 22.74 6.19 -18.33
CA ASP A 185 22.61 5.10 -19.29
C ASP A 185 21.23 4.41 -19.25
N TYR A 186 20.47 4.63 -18.17
CA TYR A 186 19.21 3.94 -17.85
C TYR A 186 18.16 4.95 -17.36
N ASN A 187 16.90 4.53 -17.28
CA ASN A 187 15.81 5.41 -16.84
C ASN A 187 15.15 4.92 -15.54
N HIS A 188 15.28 3.63 -15.24
CA HIS A 188 14.60 2.99 -14.13
C HIS A 188 15.48 2.01 -13.38
N VAL A 189 15.14 1.82 -12.11
CA VAL A 189 15.58 0.66 -11.32
C VAL A 189 14.34 -0.19 -11.05
N GLN A 190 14.37 -1.43 -11.52
CA GLN A 190 13.33 -2.44 -11.31
C GLN A 190 13.70 -3.30 -10.11
N PHE A 191 12.68 -3.82 -9.44
CA PHE A 191 12.80 -4.67 -8.27
C PHE A 191 11.90 -5.87 -8.44
N GLU A 192 12.42 -7.06 -8.11
CA GLU A 192 11.65 -8.30 -8.05
C GLU A 192 11.70 -8.87 -6.63
N GLY A 193 10.56 -9.43 -6.21
CA GLY A 193 10.42 -10.18 -4.97
C GLY A 193 10.51 -11.68 -5.21
N MET A 194 10.72 -12.43 -4.13
CA MET A 194 10.71 -13.90 -4.16
C MET A 194 9.29 -14.50 -4.22
N ASP A 195 8.24 -13.69 -4.09
CA ASP A 195 6.86 -14.16 -4.19
C ASP A 195 6.46 -14.36 -5.66
N LEU A 196 6.18 -15.61 -6.02
CA LEU A 196 5.91 -16.05 -7.39
C LEU A 196 4.43 -16.38 -7.60
N ASP A 197 3.91 -16.03 -8.78
CA ASP A 197 2.65 -16.56 -9.25
C ASP A 197 2.80 -18.03 -9.72
N PRO A 198 1.70 -18.73 -10.04
CA PRO A 198 1.79 -20.13 -10.50
C PRO A 198 2.57 -20.34 -11.80
N SER A 199 2.83 -19.28 -12.56
CA SER A 199 3.68 -19.31 -13.77
C SER A 199 5.15 -19.00 -13.47
N GLY A 200 5.51 -18.81 -12.19
CA GLY A 200 6.86 -18.48 -11.76
C GLY A 200 7.23 -17.01 -11.97
N ILE A 201 6.25 -16.13 -12.21
CA ILE A 201 6.52 -14.69 -12.41
C ILE A 201 6.49 -13.99 -11.05
N PRO A 202 7.55 -13.23 -10.69
CA PRO A 202 7.61 -12.55 -9.40
C PRO A 202 6.70 -11.32 -9.33
N TYR A 203 6.38 -10.91 -8.10
CA TYR A 203 5.95 -9.52 -7.88
C TYR A 203 7.08 -8.57 -8.29
N GLY A 204 6.76 -7.56 -9.08
CA GLY A 204 7.75 -6.60 -9.56
C GLY A 204 7.21 -5.17 -9.61
N ALA A 205 8.11 -4.22 -9.43
CA ALA A 205 7.83 -2.79 -9.58
C ALA A 205 9.11 -2.05 -9.98
N SER A 206 8.98 -0.78 -10.37
CA SER A 206 10.15 0.07 -10.63
C SER A 206 9.95 1.50 -10.14
N ILE A 207 11.08 2.17 -9.92
CA ILE A 207 11.15 3.61 -9.67
C ILE A 207 12.05 4.28 -10.72
N PRO A 208 11.91 5.59 -10.96
CA PRO A 208 12.85 6.33 -11.79
C PRO A 208 14.28 6.25 -11.23
N ILE A 209 15.27 6.11 -12.12
CA ILE A 209 16.68 5.98 -11.73
C ILE A 209 17.16 7.18 -10.91
N SER A 210 16.70 8.38 -11.25
CA SER A 210 17.04 9.61 -10.53
C SER A 210 16.59 9.57 -9.07
N LYS A 211 15.49 8.89 -8.75
CA LYS A 211 15.06 8.67 -7.36
C LYS A 211 15.91 7.59 -6.66
N ALA A 212 16.34 6.56 -7.39
CA ALA A 212 17.18 5.49 -6.85
C ALA A 212 18.60 5.98 -6.50
N PHE A 213 19.15 6.92 -7.28
CA PHE A 213 20.49 7.51 -7.08
C PHE A 213 20.50 8.74 -6.17
N ASP A 214 19.39 9.49 -6.01
CA ASP A 214 19.38 10.69 -5.15
C ASP A 214 19.56 10.32 -3.66
N PRO A 215 20.68 10.69 -3.01
CA PRO A 215 20.90 10.41 -1.58
C PRO A 215 19.92 11.15 -0.65
N ARG A 216 19.14 12.10 -1.17
CA ARG A 216 18.07 12.80 -0.43
C ARG A 216 16.71 12.11 -0.57
N ALA A 217 16.55 11.18 -1.51
CA ALA A 217 15.33 10.40 -1.67
C ALA A 217 15.21 9.27 -0.63
N ASP A 218 16.29 8.98 0.10
CA ASP A 218 16.31 8.05 1.23
C ASP A 218 15.77 6.64 0.89
N VAL A 219 15.99 6.17 -0.34
CA VAL A 219 15.59 4.82 -0.73
C VAL A 219 16.48 3.81 -0.01
N LEU A 220 15.88 2.84 0.68
CA LEU A 220 16.59 1.84 1.48
C LEU A 220 16.33 0.42 0.97
N LEU A 221 17.35 -0.43 1.11
CA LEU A 221 17.21 -1.88 1.26
C LEU A 221 17.11 -2.16 2.77
N ALA A 222 15.88 -2.18 3.27
CA ALA A 222 15.59 -2.29 4.69
C ALA A 222 15.54 -3.75 5.15
N TYR A 223 16.29 -4.05 6.21
CA TYR A 223 16.30 -5.33 6.92
C TYR A 223 15.76 -5.20 8.36
N GLU A 224 15.48 -3.97 8.81
CA GLU A 224 14.86 -3.69 10.10
C GLU A 224 13.63 -2.78 9.97
N MET A 225 12.64 -3.01 10.82
CA MET A 225 11.41 -2.24 10.97
C MET A 225 11.15 -2.00 12.47
N ASN A 226 11.04 -0.73 12.87
CA ASN A 226 10.93 -0.32 14.27
C ASN A 226 12.03 -0.92 15.15
N GLU A 227 13.28 -0.78 14.68
CA GLU A 227 14.49 -1.21 15.40
C GLU A 227 14.60 -2.73 15.65
N GLU A 228 13.66 -3.52 15.10
CA GLU A 228 13.66 -4.98 15.11
C GLU A 228 13.85 -5.53 13.70
N GLU A 229 14.26 -6.78 13.58
CA GLU A 229 14.28 -7.48 12.31
C GLU A 229 12.90 -7.44 11.64
N ILE A 230 12.88 -7.20 10.34
CA ILE A 230 11.62 -7.13 9.60
C ILE A 230 10.92 -8.49 9.62
N SER A 231 9.60 -8.50 9.79
CA SER A 231 8.85 -9.76 9.81
C SER A 231 8.68 -10.38 8.41
N LEU A 232 8.34 -11.67 8.36
CA LEU A 232 8.01 -12.37 7.11
C LEU A 232 6.94 -11.63 6.31
N ASP A 233 5.82 -11.22 6.93
CA ASP A 233 4.74 -10.49 6.23
C ASP A 233 5.19 -9.13 5.65
N HIS A 234 6.23 -8.55 6.23
CA HIS A 234 6.73 -7.24 5.84
C HIS A 234 7.94 -7.29 4.94
N GLY A 235 8.47 -8.47 4.61
CA GLY A 235 9.48 -8.64 3.58
C GLY A 235 10.86 -9.04 4.09
N TYR A 236 10.94 -9.80 5.18
CA TYR A 236 12.18 -10.50 5.56
C TYR A 236 12.81 -11.21 4.36
N PRO A 237 14.14 -11.26 4.21
CA PRO A 237 15.14 -10.56 5.02
C PRO A 237 15.32 -9.11 4.60
N ILE A 238 14.97 -8.76 3.36
CA ILE A 238 15.12 -7.42 2.79
C ILE A 238 13.88 -7.02 2.02
N ARG A 239 13.47 -5.77 2.23
CA ARG A 239 12.54 -5.08 1.36
C ARG A 239 13.11 -3.76 0.84
N VAL A 240 12.59 -3.31 -0.28
CA VAL A 240 12.77 -1.94 -0.73
C VAL A 240 11.84 -1.02 0.05
N ILE A 241 12.37 0.11 0.52
CA ILE A 241 11.63 1.23 1.05
C ILE A 241 11.88 2.43 0.17
N VAL A 242 10.82 2.97 -0.43
CA VAL A 242 10.83 4.17 -1.27
C VAL A 242 9.96 5.22 -0.58
N PRO A 243 10.54 6.08 0.28
CA PRO A 243 9.78 7.03 1.07
C PRO A 243 8.97 8.02 0.20
N GLY A 244 7.74 8.32 0.63
CA GLY A 244 6.85 9.25 -0.10
C GLY A 244 6.21 8.68 -1.38
N VAL A 245 6.42 7.40 -1.69
CA VAL A 245 5.88 6.70 -2.86
C VAL A 245 4.85 5.66 -2.43
N VAL A 246 3.89 5.35 -3.30
CA VAL A 246 2.86 4.33 -3.07
C VAL A 246 3.48 2.99 -2.66
N GLY A 247 2.82 2.30 -1.72
CA GLY A 247 3.31 1.06 -1.14
C GLY A 247 3.59 -0.07 -2.15
N ALA A 248 3.00 -0.02 -3.35
CA ALA A 248 3.28 -0.96 -4.43
C ALA A 248 4.75 -0.94 -4.90
N ARG A 249 5.45 0.19 -4.79
CA ARG A 249 6.86 0.29 -5.22
C ARG A 249 7.85 -0.16 -4.13
N ASN A 250 7.35 -0.47 -2.94
CA ASN A 250 8.13 -0.90 -1.79
C ASN A 250 8.19 -2.44 -1.79
N VAL A 251 8.86 -3.03 -2.79
CA VAL A 251 8.90 -4.49 -3.02
C VAL A 251 9.42 -5.23 -1.79
N LYS A 252 8.69 -6.25 -1.36
CA LYS A 252 9.04 -7.11 -0.21
C LYS A 252 9.78 -8.35 -0.70
N TRP A 253 10.51 -9.02 0.20
CA TRP A 253 11.24 -10.25 -0.12
C TRP A 253 12.15 -10.04 -1.34
N CYS A 254 12.79 -8.88 -1.41
CA CYS A 254 13.49 -8.44 -2.61
C CYS A 254 14.74 -9.30 -2.81
N ASN A 255 14.87 -9.90 -3.98
CA ASN A 255 16.02 -10.74 -4.35
C ASN A 255 16.66 -10.34 -5.68
N LYS A 256 16.07 -9.39 -6.44
CA LYS A 256 16.69 -8.88 -7.65
C LYS A 256 16.44 -7.40 -7.87
N ILE A 257 17.48 -6.67 -8.25
CA ILE A 257 17.47 -5.26 -8.62
C ILE A 257 18.07 -5.11 -10.00
N ILE A 258 17.35 -4.44 -10.91
CA ILE A 258 17.71 -4.37 -12.33
C ILE A 258 17.80 -2.92 -12.77
N PHE A 259 18.94 -2.51 -13.34
CA PHE A 259 19.02 -1.25 -14.09
C PHE A 259 18.43 -1.46 -15.47
N SER A 260 17.47 -0.63 -15.86
CA SER A 260 16.82 -0.76 -17.15
C SER A 260 16.44 0.58 -17.77
N LYS A 261 16.42 0.62 -19.09
CA LYS A 261 15.87 1.74 -19.86
C LYS A 261 14.36 1.86 -19.75
N ASP A 262 13.68 0.79 -19.38
CA ASP A 262 12.22 0.72 -19.31
C ASP A 262 11.72 0.52 -17.87
N GLU A 263 10.47 0.90 -17.63
CA GLU A 263 9.76 0.51 -16.41
C GLU A 263 9.69 -1.01 -16.28
N SER A 264 9.54 -1.51 -15.05
CA SER A 264 9.32 -2.94 -14.82
C SER A 264 8.18 -3.47 -15.70
N PRO A 265 8.37 -4.60 -16.40
CA PRO A 265 7.34 -5.20 -17.23
C PRO A 265 6.23 -5.88 -16.41
N SER A 266 6.39 -5.95 -15.08
CA SER A 266 5.43 -6.60 -14.17
C SER A 266 4.00 -6.08 -14.36
N GLN A 267 3.01 -6.97 -14.24
CA GLN A 267 1.60 -6.60 -14.32
C GLN A 267 1.23 -5.48 -13.34
N PHE A 268 1.90 -5.40 -12.18
CA PHE A 268 1.63 -4.43 -11.12
C PHE A 268 2.25 -3.05 -11.39
N GLN A 269 3.15 -2.95 -12.38
CA GLN A 269 3.68 -1.69 -12.88
C GLN A 269 2.91 -1.24 -14.13
N GLN A 270 2.70 -2.16 -15.07
CA GLN A 270 2.14 -1.82 -16.39
C GLN A 270 0.61 -1.75 -16.42
N ASN A 271 -0.07 -2.72 -15.79
CA ASN A 271 -1.51 -2.96 -15.94
C ASN A 271 -2.28 -2.83 -14.60
N ASP A 272 -1.67 -2.21 -13.60
CA ASP A 272 -2.29 -1.92 -12.30
C ASP A 272 -1.69 -0.63 -11.71
N TYR A 273 -2.22 -0.16 -10.57
CA TYR A 273 -1.76 1.02 -9.84
C TYR A 273 -1.62 2.26 -10.74
N LYS A 274 -2.69 2.56 -11.50
CA LYS A 274 -2.84 3.75 -12.35
C LYS A 274 -4.18 4.44 -12.03
N GLY A 275 -4.19 5.77 -12.10
CA GLY A 275 -5.40 6.59 -11.96
C GLY A 275 -5.98 6.94 -13.32
N PHE A 276 -7.30 6.89 -13.46
CA PHE A 276 -8.00 7.16 -14.72
C PHE A 276 -9.11 8.20 -14.53
N SER A 277 -9.53 8.83 -15.62
CA SER A 277 -10.73 9.68 -15.64
C SER A 277 -11.97 8.90 -15.17
N PRO A 278 -12.92 9.55 -14.47
CA PRO A 278 -14.20 8.93 -14.10
C PRO A 278 -15.04 8.41 -15.29
N SER A 279 -14.73 8.84 -16.51
CA SER A 279 -15.37 8.36 -17.76
C SER A 279 -14.84 7.00 -18.25
N ILE A 280 -13.76 6.47 -17.66
CA ILE A 280 -13.13 5.21 -18.06
C ILE A 280 -13.69 4.05 -17.22
N ASP A 281 -14.06 2.97 -17.89
CA ASP A 281 -14.55 1.72 -17.30
C ASP A 281 -13.84 0.51 -17.95
N TRP A 282 -14.20 -0.71 -17.54
CA TRP A 282 -13.50 -1.94 -17.95
C TRP A 282 -13.56 -2.25 -19.44
N ASP A 283 -14.55 -1.73 -20.15
CA ASP A 283 -14.75 -1.93 -21.59
C ASP A 283 -13.87 -1.01 -22.46
N ASN A 284 -13.38 0.10 -21.90
CA ASN A 284 -12.62 1.11 -22.64
C ASN A 284 -11.28 1.51 -22.00
N VAL A 285 -10.87 0.86 -20.91
CA VAL A 285 -9.59 1.15 -20.24
C VAL A 285 -8.39 0.77 -21.12
N ASP A 286 -7.48 1.74 -21.33
CA ASP A 286 -6.15 1.50 -21.85
C ASP A 286 -5.11 1.94 -20.82
N PHE A 287 -4.41 0.98 -20.22
CA PHE A 287 -3.41 1.23 -19.19
C PHE A 287 -2.18 2.01 -19.68
N LYS A 288 -1.95 2.11 -21.00
CA LYS A 288 -0.85 2.91 -21.56
C LYS A 288 -1.12 4.42 -21.48
N THR A 289 -2.38 4.82 -21.29
CA THR A 289 -2.79 6.24 -21.27
C THR A 289 -2.54 6.95 -19.94
N ALA A 290 -2.21 6.20 -18.90
CA ALA A 290 -1.94 6.74 -17.57
C ALA A 290 -0.53 6.34 -17.08
N PRO A 291 0.17 7.24 -16.35
CA PRO A 291 1.42 6.89 -15.72
C PRO A 291 1.19 5.94 -14.54
N ALA A 292 2.18 5.10 -14.24
CA ALA A 292 2.21 4.32 -13.00
C ALA A 292 2.19 5.28 -11.80
N ILE A 293 1.34 5.00 -10.80
CA ILE A 293 1.34 5.76 -9.55
C ILE A 293 2.71 5.58 -8.90
N GLN A 294 3.38 6.71 -8.67
CA GLN A 294 4.59 6.81 -7.88
C GLN A 294 4.23 7.56 -6.60
N GLU A 295 4.26 8.87 -6.63
CA GLU A 295 3.90 9.73 -5.51
C GLU A 295 2.37 9.76 -5.30
N LEU A 296 1.94 9.87 -4.05
CA LEU A 296 0.52 9.91 -3.68
C LEU A 296 0.11 11.34 -3.27
N PRO A 297 -1.14 11.74 -3.55
CA PRO A 297 -1.64 13.06 -3.16
C PRO A 297 -1.84 13.16 -1.65
N VAL A 298 -2.00 14.39 -1.15
CA VAL A 298 -2.40 14.64 0.23
C VAL A 298 -3.71 13.93 0.58
N THR A 299 -3.76 13.34 1.77
CA THR A 299 -4.91 12.62 2.30
C THR A 299 -4.99 12.75 3.81
N SER A 300 -6.18 12.53 4.36
CA SER A 300 -6.45 12.48 5.79
C SER A 300 -7.64 11.58 6.08
N ALA A 301 -7.70 11.06 7.31
CA ALA A 301 -8.81 10.25 7.78
C ALA A 301 -9.06 10.47 9.27
N ILE A 302 -10.33 10.30 9.66
CA ILE A 302 -10.81 10.30 11.04
C ILE A 302 -10.75 8.87 11.52
N CYS A 303 -10.09 8.64 12.64
CA CYS A 303 -9.96 7.33 13.27
C CYS A 303 -10.79 7.22 14.55
N ILE A 304 -11.04 8.36 15.19
CA ILE A 304 -11.91 8.51 16.36
C ILE A 304 -12.72 9.81 16.13
N PRO A 305 -14.06 9.78 16.27
CA PRO A 305 -14.90 8.60 16.49
C PRO A 305 -15.03 7.71 15.25
N GLN A 306 -15.66 6.54 15.41
CA GLN A 306 -16.03 5.64 14.31
C GLN A 306 -17.46 5.90 13.81
N ARG A 307 -17.74 5.48 12.57
CA ARG A 307 -19.07 5.64 11.95
C ARG A 307 -20.15 4.95 12.78
N GLY A 308 -21.20 5.68 13.12
CA GLY A 308 -22.33 5.20 13.92
C GLY A 308 -22.04 5.10 15.43
N GLU A 309 -20.90 5.60 15.90
CA GLU A 309 -20.60 5.66 17.33
C GLU A 309 -21.51 6.68 18.04
N ARG A 310 -21.97 6.32 19.25
CA ARG A 310 -22.67 7.23 20.15
C ARG A 310 -21.65 7.91 21.05
N ILE A 311 -21.46 9.22 20.88
CA ILE A 311 -20.41 9.99 21.55
C ILE A 311 -21.01 11.00 22.53
N THR A 312 -20.50 11.00 23.76
CA THR A 312 -20.93 11.95 24.78
C THR A 312 -20.32 13.31 24.50
N VAL A 313 -21.17 14.34 24.42
CA VAL A 313 -20.72 15.73 24.35
C VAL A 313 -20.24 16.16 25.73
N ASP A 314 -19.01 16.66 25.81
CA ASP A 314 -18.42 17.06 27.08
C ASP A 314 -19.07 18.34 27.64
N LYS A 315 -18.69 18.73 28.85
CA LYS A 315 -19.22 19.92 29.53
C LYS A 315 -18.95 21.24 28.80
N ASN A 316 -17.99 21.26 27.86
CA ASN A 316 -17.63 22.41 27.07
C ASN A 316 -18.35 22.43 25.71
N GLY A 317 -19.22 21.47 25.43
CA GLY A 317 -19.91 21.37 24.15
C GLY A 317 -19.04 20.79 23.02
N THR A 318 -18.05 19.97 23.36
CA THR A 318 -17.10 19.41 22.38
C THR A 318 -17.09 17.88 22.38
N ILE A 319 -16.60 17.31 21.28
CA ILE A 319 -16.32 15.87 21.16
C ILE A 319 -14.87 15.63 20.70
N PRO A 320 -14.18 14.58 21.20
CA PRO A 320 -12.83 14.28 20.75
C PRO A 320 -12.81 13.71 19.33
N VAL A 321 -12.05 14.33 18.45
CA VAL A 321 -11.83 13.87 17.08
C VAL A 321 -10.32 13.71 16.84
N LYS A 322 -9.90 12.54 16.36
CA LYS A 322 -8.49 12.20 16.11
C LYS A 322 -8.33 11.46 14.79
N GLY A 323 -7.18 11.64 14.17
CA GLY A 323 -6.91 11.03 12.88
C GLY A 323 -5.45 11.15 12.47
N TYR A 324 -5.20 10.76 11.22
CA TYR A 324 -3.92 10.98 10.55
C TYR A 324 -4.12 11.86 9.31
N ALA A 325 -3.02 12.47 8.87
CA ALA A 325 -2.87 13.14 7.59
C ALA A 325 -1.49 12.81 7.02
N TRP A 326 -1.38 12.70 5.70
CA TRP A 326 -0.12 12.38 5.03
C TRP A 326 -0.14 12.86 3.57
N SER A 327 1.02 13.18 3.02
CA SER A 327 1.19 13.51 1.61
C SER A 327 2.46 12.83 1.09
N GLY A 328 2.46 12.47 -0.20
CA GLY A 328 3.62 11.85 -0.85
C GLY A 328 4.81 12.80 -0.99
N SER A 329 5.87 12.31 -1.63
CA SER A 329 7.03 13.11 -2.05
C SER A 329 7.77 13.86 -0.93
N GLY A 330 7.57 13.47 0.32
CA GLY A 330 8.16 14.15 1.49
C GLY A 330 7.52 15.52 1.80
N LYS A 331 6.30 15.78 1.32
CA LYS A 331 5.57 17.03 1.58
C LYS A 331 5.01 17.04 3.01
N LYS A 332 5.34 18.09 3.76
CA LYS A 332 4.90 18.26 5.16
C LYS A 332 3.41 18.53 5.21
N ILE A 333 2.68 17.93 6.15
CA ILE A 333 1.34 18.41 6.51
C ILE A 333 1.47 19.69 7.31
N ILE A 334 0.90 20.78 6.80
CA ILE A 334 0.95 22.10 7.43
C ILE A 334 -0.37 22.46 8.13
N ARG A 335 -1.49 21.84 7.73
CA ARG A 335 -2.80 22.08 8.35
C ARG A 335 -3.74 20.90 8.17
N VAL A 336 -4.61 20.70 9.16
CA VAL A 336 -5.77 19.80 9.08
C VAL A 336 -6.99 20.59 9.55
N ASP A 337 -8.03 20.62 8.71
CA ASP A 337 -9.27 21.35 8.95
C ASP A 337 -10.42 20.35 9.13
N VAL A 338 -11.26 20.58 10.15
CA VAL A 338 -12.40 19.71 10.52
C VAL A 338 -13.68 20.53 10.60
N THR A 339 -14.80 19.99 10.12
CA THR A 339 -16.12 20.64 10.14
C THR A 339 -17.23 19.65 10.52
N VAL A 340 -18.35 20.15 11.03
CA VAL A 340 -19.62 19.41 11.28
C VAL A 340 -20.83 20.03 10.58
N ASP A 341 -20.62 21.10 9.81
CA ASP A 341 -21.67 21.91 9.15
C ASP A 341 -21.45 21.99 7.65
N GLN A 342 -20.87 20.93 7.06
CA GLN A 342 -20.63 20.80 5.62
C GLN A 342 -19.74 21.90 5.05
N GLY A 343 -18.86 22.47 5.89
CA GLY A 343 -17.85 23.43 5.49
C GLY A 343 -18.27 24.89 5.55
N GLU A 344 -19.44 25.21 6.14
CA GLU A 344 -19.81 26.58 6.54
C GLU A 344 -18.77 27.14 7.53
N THR A 345 -18.32 26.33 8.49
CA THR A 345 -17.23 26.64 9.40
C THR A 345 -16.19 25.52 9.46
N TRP A 346 -14.94 25.89 9.72
CA TRP A 346 -13.82 24.96 9.85
C TRP A 346 -13.02 25.25 11.11
N HIS A 347 -12.64 24.18 11.80
CA HIS A 347 -11.78 24.21 12.97
C HIS A 347 -10.42 23.61 12.63
N ILE A 348 -9.35 24.31 12.99
CA ILE A 348 -7.99 23.84 12.74
C ILE A 348 -7.61 22.84 13.85
N ALA A 349 -7.27 21.61 13.47
CA ALA A 349 -6.82 20.59 14.39
C ALA A 349 -5.37 20.83 14.85
N LYS A 350 -5.05 20.39 16.07
CA LYS A 350 -3.68 20.36 16.57
C LYS A 350 -2.94 19.20 15.94
N LEU A 351 -1.79 19.46 15.30
CA LEU A 351 -0.86 18.43 14.84
C LEU A 351 -0.09 17.92 16.06
N VAL A 352 -0.40 16.72 16.54
CA VAL A 352 0.11 16.20 17.83
C VAL A 352 1.39 15.37 17.70
N ALA A 353 1.64 14.78 16.53
CA ALA A 353 2.87 14.07 16.26
C ALA A 353 3.27 14.23 14.79
N GLN A 354 4.52 14.64 14.59
CA GLN A 354 5.24 14.68 13.32
C GLN A 354 6.65 14.17 13.58
N ASP A 355 7.35 13.75 12.53
CA ASP A 355 8.76 13.37 12.65
C ASP A 355 9.59 14.61 13.00
N PRO A 356 10.20 14.68 14.20
CA PRO A 356 11.00 15.83 14.60
C PRO A 356 12.34 15.92 13.86
N ASP A 357 12.81 14.80 13.31
CA ASP A 357 14.12 14.69 12.65
C ASP A 357 14.01 14.84 11.12
N ALA A 358 12.78 14.99 10.60
CA ALA A 358 12.54 15.20 9.19
C ALA A 358 13.18 16.50 8.68
N LYS A 359 13.93 16.37 7.59
CA LYS A 359 14.56 17.49 6.88
C LYS A 359 13.57 18.09 5.88
N GLU A 360 13.84 19.33 5.45
CA GLU A 360 13.03 20.00 4.44
C GLU A 360 12.87 19.14 3.18
N GLY A 361 11.63 19.01 2.70
CA GLY A 361 11.28 18.14 1.57
C GLY A 361 11.37 16.62 1.83
N ARG A 362 11.60 16.19 3.08
CA ARG A 362 11.79 14.78 3.49
C ARG A 362 10.85 14.38 4.63
N HIS A 363 9.62 14.91 4.63
CA HIS A 363 8.57 14.58 5.59
C HIS A 363 7.81 13.32 5.16
N TYR A 364 8.43 12.15 5.28
CA TYR A 364 7.86 10.89 4.80
C TYR A 364 6.90 10.23 5.79
N ALA A 365 7.04 10.53 7.08
CA ALA A 365 6.14 10.06 8.11
C ALA A 365 4.78 10.77 8.03
N TRP A 366 3.73 10.07 8.48
CA TRP A 366 2.41 10.71 8.63
C TRP A 366 2.42 11.78 9.73
N THR A 367 1.35 12.55 9.80
CA THR A 367 1.06 13.49 10.87
C THR A 367 -0.18 13.01 11.62
N LEU A 368 -0.06 12.80 12.92
CA LEU A 368 -1.21 12.55 13.78
C LEU A 368 -1.80 13.89 14.24
N TRP A 369 -3.13 13.99 14.26
CA TRP A 369 -3.82 15.21 14.66
C TRP A 369 -4.95 14.91 15.64
N SER A 370 -5.31 15.92 16.44
CA SER A 370 -6.43 15.87 17.37
C SER A 370 -7.15 17.21 17.46
N LEU A 371 -8.44 17.17 17.70
CA LEU A 371 -9.28 18.33 17.94
C LEU A 371 -10.40 17.97 18.92
N ASP A 372 -10.62 18.81 19.92
CA ASP A 372 -11.88 18.81 20.67
C ASP A 372 -12.87 19.68 19.89
N LEU A 373 -13.70 19.02 19.08
CA LEU A 373 -14.53 19.66 18.06
C LEU A 373 -15.82 20.19 18.68
N PRO A 374 -16.11 21.51 18.59
CA PRO A 374 -17.38 22.06 19.04
C PRO A 374 -18.56 21.46 18.27
N VAL A 375 -19.61 21.07 18.99
CA VAL A 375 -20.84 20.50 18.41
C VAL A 375 -22.08 21.04 19.11
N ASP A 376 -23.15 21.20 18.35
CA ASP A 376 -24.46 21.49 18.89
C ASP A 376 -25.16 20.17 19.28
N LYS A 377 -25.17 19.86 20.59
CA LYS A 377 -25.80 18.67 21.14
C LYS A 377 -27.28 18.53 20.74
N THR A 378 -27.98 19.63 20.46
CA THR A 378 -29.42 19.60 20.10
C THR A 378 -29.68 18.96 18.74
N LYS A 379 -28.66 18.81 17.89
CA LYS A 379 -28.76 18.18 16.56
C LYS A 379 -28.97 16.66 16.63
N GLY A 380 -28.65 16.02 17.76
CA GLY A 380 -28.79 14.57 17.97
C GLY A 380 -27.81 13.69 17.17
N SER A 381 -27.42 14.10 15.96
CA SER A 381 -26.35 13.48 15.17
C SER A 381 -25.63 14.55 14.34
N VAL A 382 -24.36 14.31 14.04
CA VAL A 382 -23.53 15.18 13.18
C VAL A 382 -22.70 14.35 12.21
N GLU A 383 -22.34 14.95 11.07
CA GLU A 383 -21.38 14.36 10.13
C GLU A 383 -20.09 15.18 10.14
N ILE A 384 -19.01 14.56 10.58
CA ILE A 384 -17.70 15.19 10.73
C ILE A 384 -16.94 15.02 9.41
N TRP A 385 -16.45 16.09 8.81
CA TRP A 385 -15.57 16.04 7.64
C TRP A 385 -14.16 16.47 8.03
N VAL A 386 -13.15 15.87 7.39
CA VAL A 386 -11.75 16.28 7.52
C VAL A 386 -11.08 16.47 6.16
N LYS A 387 -10.19 17.46 6.10
CA LYS A 387 -9.25 17.67 5.00
C LYS A 387 -7.89 18.13 5.51
N ALA A 388 -6.82 17.77 4.81
CA ALA A 388 -5.46 18.24 5.08
C ALA A 388 -4.93 19.13 3.96
N VAL A 389 -3.93 19.94 4.31
CA VAL A 389 -3.16 20.78 3.40
C VAL A 389 -1.68 20.45 3.58
N ASP A 390 -0.98 20.19 2.49
CA ASP A 390 0.46 19.92 2.49
C ASP A 390 1.29 21.20 2.27
N SER A 391 2.62 21.08 2.34
CA SER A 391 3.56 22.22 2.21
C SER A 391 3.61 22.83 0.81
N ALA A 392 3.02 22.17 -0.19
CA ALA A 392 2.81 22.72 -1.53
C ALA A 392 1.39 23.30 -1.70
N TYR A 393 0.62 23.41 -0.60
CA TYR A 393 -0.78 23.84 -0.58
C TYR A 393 -1.72 22.97 -1.42
N ASN A 394 -1.34 21.73 -1.75
CA ASN A 394 -2.30 20.79 -2.28
C ASN A 394 -3.38 20.52 -1.24
N THR A 395 -4.61 20.33 -1.70
CA THR A 395 -5.77 20.01 -0.87
C THR A 395 -6.47 18.77 -1.40
N GLN A 396 -7.37 18.24 -0.59
CA GLN A 396 -8.26 17.14 -0.94
C GLN A 396 -9.49 17.64 -1.69
N PRO A 397 -10.04 16.86 -2.65
CA PRO A 397 -11.36 17.13 -3.22
C PRO A 397 -12.47 16.83 -2.22
N GLU A 398 -13.63 17.48 -2.38
CA GLU A 398 -14.72 17.33 -1.41
C GLU A 398 -15.40 15.94 -1.45
N SER A 399 -15.51 15.34 -2.63
CA SER A 399 -16.20 14.06 -2.84
C SER A 399 -15.53 13.21 -3.91
N PHE A 400 -15.86 11.91 -3.92
CA PHE A 400 -15.37 10.98 -4.93
C PHE A 400 -15.97 11.17 -6.33
N LYS A 401 -17.05 11.96 -6.46
CA LYS A 401 -17.79 12.12 -7.73
C LYS A 401 -16.88 12.45 -8.92
N ASN A 402 -15.90 13.31 -8.72
CA ASN A 402 -15.01 13.81 -9.79
C ASN A 402 -13.63 13.11 -9.82
N ILE A 403 -13.39 12.17 -8.90
CA ILE A 403 -12.12 11.43 -8.80
C ILE A 403 -12.31 9.91 -8.77
N TRP A 404 -13.55 9.43 -8.99
CA TRP A 404 -13.84 8.02 -9.12
C TRP A 404 -13.01 7.44 -10.27
N ASN A 405 -12.48 6.24 -10.08
CA ASN A 405 -11.78 5.50 -11.12
C ASN A 405 -12.01 4.00 -10.94
N LEU A 406 -12.01 3.24 -12.04
CA LEU A 406 -12.40 1.83 -12.06
C LEU A 406 -11.64 0.89 -11.12
N ARG A 407 -10.41 1.26 -10.70
CA ARG A 407 -9.58 0.47 -9.77
C ARG A 407 -9.74 0.89 -8.30
N GLY A 408 -10.37 2.03 -8.04
CA GLY A 408 -10.49 2.57 -6.69
C GLY A 408 -9.15 2.92 -6.06
N PHE A 409 -8.25 3.55 -6.83
CA PHE A 409 -6.99 4.08 -6.31
C PHE A 409 -7.08 5.59 -6.05
N LEU A 410 -6.08 6.13 -5.34
CA LEU A 410 -5.97 7.58 -5.09
C LEU A 410 -7.20 8.13 -4.35
N CYS A 411 -7.75 7.36 -3.40
CA CYS A 411 -8.94 7.75 -2.68
C CYS A 411 -8.62 8.83 -1.64
N ASN A 412 -8.63 10.10 -2.05
CA ASN A 412 -8.23 11.22 -1.21
C ASN A 412 -9.30 12.30 -1.01
N ALA A 413 -10.58 12.03 -1.29
CA ALA A 413 -11.65 12.96 -0.96
C ALA A 413 -11.76 13.20 0.56
N TYR A 414 -12.50 14.22 1.00
CA TYR A 414 -12.75 14.46 2.43
C TYR A 414 -13.30 13.19 3.08
N HIS A 415 -12.68 12.76 4.18
CA HIS A 415 -13.20 11.64 4.95
C HIS A 415 -14.36 12.13 5.80
N ARG A 416 -15.47 11.37 5.82
CA ARG A 416 -16.72 11.76 6.46
C ARG A 416 -17.14 10.69 7.47
N VAL A 417 -17.42 11.08 8.71
CA VAL A 417 -17.88 10.18 9.77
C VAL A 417 -19.14 10.73 10.41
N LYS A 418 -20.23 9.99 10.28
CA LYS A 418 -21.49 10.29 10.98
C LYS A 418 -21.50 9.64 12.38
N VAL A 419 -21.86 10.42 13.39
CA VAL A 419 -21.99 9.98 14.79
C VAL A 419 -23.27 10.51 15.43
N ASP A 420 -23.71 9.82 16.49
CA ASP A 420 -24.85 10.23 17.31
C ASP A 420 -24.35 10.92 18.59
N LEU A 421 -24.92 12.07 18.92
CA LEU A 421 -24.57 12.86 20.10
C LEU A 421 -25.44 12.44 21.28
N VAL A 422 -24.82 12.13 22.44
CA VAL A 422 -25.53 11.73 23.68
C VAL A 422 -25.19 12.59 24.88
#